data_AF-A0A9D8XEE7-F1
#
_entry.id   AF-A0A9D8XEE7-F1
#
_cell.length_a   1.000
_cell.length_b   1.000
_cell.length_c   1.000
_cell.angle_alpha   90.00
_cell.angle_beta   90.00
_cell.angle_gamma   90.00
#
_symmetry.space_group_name_H-M   'P 1'
#
loop_
_entity.id
_entity.type
_entity.pdbx_description
1 polymer ?
#
loop_
_entity_poly.entity_id
_entity_poly.type
_entity_poly.pdbx_seq_one_letter_code
_entity_poly.pdbx_strand_id
1 'polypeptide(L)' 'QNLPYNEGWAGATASMIGIMGRMATYSGRVISWDEAVNHGKTYMIYENHDALTLDSAPPVLPNADGLYDAPIPGVSREV' A
#
# COMPACT_ATOMS: atom_id res chain seq x y z
N GLN A 1 35.05 5.68 -22.12
CA GLN A 1 33.65 5.71 -21.63
C GLN A 1 33.02 4.33 -21.81
N ASN A 2 33.47 3.32 -21.06
CA ASN A 2 32.98 1.94 -21.16
C ASN A 2 32.81 1.36 -19.74
N LEU A 3 32.06 2.09 -18.91
CA LEU A 3 31.71 1.65 -17.56
C LEU A 3 30.40 0.86 -17.62
N PRO A 4 30.25 -0.22 -16.84
CA PRO A 4 28.99 -0.96 -16.75
C PRO A 4 27.85 -0.02 -16.36
N TYR A 5 26.76 -0.06 -17.11
CA TYR A 5 25.55 0.71 -16.80
C TYR A 5 24.79 0.06 -15.66
N ASN A 6 24.55 0.80 -14.58
CA ASN A 6 23.88 0.31 -13.38
C ASN A 6 22.69 1.22 -13.02
N GLU A 7 21.48 0.69 -13.17
CA GLU A 7 20.23 1.34 -12.79
C GLU A 7 19.60 0.74 -11.52
N GLY A 8 20.29 -0.17 -10.83
CA GLY A 8 19.70 -0.88 -9.68
C GLY A 8 19.17 0.08 -8.61
N TRP A 9 19.92 1.15 -8.34
CA TRP A 9 19.47 2.21 -7.44
C TRP A 9 18.22 2.93 -7.97
N ALA A 10 18.23 3.35 -9.23
CA ALA A 10 17.12 4.09 -9.83
C ALA A 10 15.83 3.25 -9.88
N GLY A 11 15.95 1.97 -10.24
CA GLY A 11 14.83 1.04 -10.26
C GLY A 11 14.28 0.74 -8.86
N ALA A 12 15.15 0.55 -7.86
CA ALA A 12 14.73 0.36 -6.48
C ALA A 12 14.01 1.61 -5.93
N THR A 13 14.56 2.80 -6.17
CA THR A 13 13.97 4.07 -5.75
C THR A 13 12.63 4.33 -6.43
N ALA A 14 12.52 4.13 -7.75
CA ALA A 14 11.27 4.30 -8.49
C ALA A 14 10.16 3.37 -7.98
N SER A 15 10.51 2.10 -7.70
CA SER A 15 9.56 1.14 -7.12
C SER A 15 9.07 1.59 -5.74
N MET A 16 9.99 2.08 -4.90
CA MET A 16 9.66 2.59 -3.57
C MET A 16 8.79 3.85 -3.61
N ILE A 17 8.96 4.72 -4.62
CA ILE A 17 8.07 5.88 -4.82
C ILE A 17 6.63 5.42 -5.07
N GLY A 18 6.43 4.33 -5.82
CA GLY A 18 5.10 3.73 -6.00
C GLY A 18 4.48 3.28 -4.68
N ILE A 19 5.26 2.62 -3.81
CA ILE A 19 4.85 2.22 -2.46
C ILE A 19 4.51 3.47 -1.63
N MET A 20 5.35 4.50 -1.65
CA MET A 20 5.12 5.75 -0.92
C MET A 20 3.82 6.45 -1.36
N GLY A 21 3.48 6.41 -2.65
CA GLY A 21 2.20 6.92 -3.15
C GLY A 21 0.99 6.19 -2.56
N ARG A 22 1.09 4.86 -2.42
CA ARG A 22 0.07 4.05 -1.75
C ARG A 22 -0.07 4.43 -0.27
N MET A 23 1.06 4.55 0.44
CA MET A 23 1.08 4.98 1.85
C MET A 23 0.37 6.31 2.05
N ALA A 24 0.67 7.31 1.21
CA ALA A 24 0.07 8.63 1.29
C ALA A 24 -1.44 8.58 1.01
N THR A 25 -1.85 7.82 -0.01
CA THR A 25 -3.27 7.72 -0.43
C THR A 25 -4.14 7.10 0.65
N TYR A 26 -3.71 5.98 1.24
CA TYR A 26 -4.51 5.28 2.25
C TYR A 26 -4.41 5.90 3.64
N SER A 27 -3.29 6.54 3.99
CA SER A 27 -3.21 7.29 5.25
C SER A 27 -3.86 8.67 5.19
N GLY A 28 -4.04 9.25 4.00
CA GLY A 28 -4.48 10.63 3.81
C GLY A 28 -3.46 11.67 4.34
N ARG A 29 -2.20 11.28 4.49
CA ARG A 29 -1.13 12.10 5.09
C ARG A 29 0.01 12.34 4.13
N VAL A 30 0.72 13.44 4.35
CA VAL A 30 2.03 13.66 3.73
C VAL A 30 3.03 12.70 4.38
N ILE A 31 3.69 11.88 3.55
CA ILE A 31 4.70 10.92 3.97
C ILE A 31 6.06 11.38 3.44
N SER A 32 7.05 11.48 4.32
CA SER A 32 8.44 11.78 3.93
C SER A 32 9.15 10.53 3.43
N TRP A 33 10.20 10.71 2.60
CA TRP A 33 11.00 9.58 2.12
C TRP A 33 11.56 8.75 3.28
N ASP A 34 12.13 9.40 4.29
CA ASP A 34 12.72 8.73 5.45
C ASP A 34 11.69 7.96 6.26
N GLU A 35 10.46 8.48 6.40
CA GLU A 35 9.35 7.75 7.02
C GLU A 35 8.98 6.51 6.19
N ALA A 36 8.92 6.64 4.87
CA ALA A 36 8.55 5.55 3.98
C ALA A 36 9.56 4.39 4.00
N VAL A 37 10.87 4.69 3.99
CA VAL A 37 11.91 3.65 3.92
C VAL A 37 12.27 3.03 5.28
N ASN A 38 12.12 3.77 6.38
CA ASN A 38 12.49 3.28 7.71
C ASN A 38 11.32 2.62 8.45
N HIS A 39 10.08 3.05 8.21
CA HIS A 39 8.90 2.47 8.83
C HIS A 39 8.19 1.54 7.86
N GLY A 40 8.81 0.38 7.63
CA GLY A 40 8.16 -0.72 6.91
C GLY A 40 6.91 -1.16 7.66
N LYS A 41 5.74 -0.75 7.17
CA LYS A 41 4.45 -1.27 7.63
C LYS A 41 3.99 -2.36 6.68
N THR A 42 3.29 -3.35 7.24
CA THR A 42 2.53 -4.30 6.43
C THR A 42 1.32 -3.57 5.89
N TYR A 43 1.25 -3.33 4.57
CA TYR A 43 0.11 -2.66 3.93
C TYR A 43 -1.04 -3.65 3.67
N MET A 44 -1.33 -4.52 4.63
CA MET A 44 -2.48 -5.41 4.59
C MET A 44 -3.68 -4.69 5.17
N ILE A 45 -4.84 -4.94 4.59
CA ILE A 45 -6.12 -4.42 5.06
C ILE A 45 -6.67 -5.35 6.18
N TYR A 46 -6.04 -6.50 6.41
CA TYR A 46 -6.42 -7.49 7.41
C TYR A 46 -5.42 -7.53 8.56
N GLU A 47 -5.93 -7.33 9.77
CA GLU A 47 -5.13 -7.42 11.00
C GLU A 47 -4.54 -8.82 11.21
N ASN A 48 -5.28 -9.87 10.82
CA ASN A 48 -4.87 -11.26 10.97
C ASN A 48 -4.63 -11.94 9.62
N HIS A 49 -3.88 -11.26 8.74
CA HIS A 49 -3.65 -11.73 7.38
C HIS A 49 -2.99 -13.12 7.28
N ASP A 50 -2.17 -13.49 8.27
CA ASP A 50 -1.54 -14.82 8.35
C ASP A 50 -2.56 -15.97 8.52
N ALA A 51 -3.77 -15.66 9.01
CA ALA A 51 -4.84 -16.63 9.20
C ALA A 51 -5.86 -16.66 8.05
N LEU A 52 -5.63 -15.90 6.97
CA LEU A 52 -6.56 -15.87 5.83
C LEU A 52 -6.61 -17.22 5.12
N THR A 53 -7.83 -17.69 4.89
CA THR A 53 -8.17 -18.86 4.09
C THR A 53 -8.96 -18.44 2.85
N LEU A 54 -9.14 -19.35 1.89
CA LEU A 54 -9.97 -19.09 0.71
C LEU A 54 -11.44 -18.80 1.05
N ASP A 55 -11.89 -19.23 2.24
CA ASP A 55 -13.25 -19.01 2.73
C ASP A 55 -13.39 -17.75 3.60
N SER A 56 -12.29 -17.01 3.82
CA SER A 56 -12.32 -15.79 4.62
C SER A 56 -13.13 -14.69 3.91
N ALA A 57 -14.04 -14.06 4.65
CA ALA A 57 -14.84 -12.96 4.12
C ALA A 57 -13.96 -11.76 3.75
N PRO A 58 -14.24 -11.07 2.62
CA PRO A 58 -13.51 -9.87 2.21
C PRO A 58 -13.63 -8.76 3.27
N PRO A 59 -12.66 -7.82 3.36
CA PRO A 59 -12.68 -6.79 4.40
C PRO A 59 -13.72 -5.70 4.09
N VAL A 60 -14.16 -5.61 2.84
CA VAL A 60 -15.23 -4.73 2.37
C VAL A 60 -16.31 -5.60 1.75
N LEU A 61 -17.54 -5.43 2.22
CA LEU A 61 -18.73 -6.14 1.73
C LEU A 61 -19.60 -5.19 0.93
N PRO A 62 -20.40 -5.70 -0.02
CA PRO A 62 -21.37 -4.87 -0.72
C PRO A 62 -22.44 -4.35 0.27
N ASN A 63 -22.98 -3.17 -0.02
CA ASN A 63 -24.10 -2.58 0.68
C ASN A 63 -25.41 -3.34 0.38
N ALA A 64 -26.53 -2.87 0.96
CA ALA A 64 -27.83 -3.52 0.82
C ALA A 64 -28.33 -3.62 -0.63
N ASP A 65 -27.88 -2.74 -1.51
CA ASP A 65 -28.22 -2.73 -2.94
C ASP A 65 -27.26 -3.61 -3.77
N GLY A 66 -26.31 -4.30 -3.11
CA GLY A 66 -25.29 -5.13 -3.76
C GLY A 66 -24.13 -4.33 -4.36
N LEU A 67 -24.02 -3.03 -4.05
CA LEU A 67 -22.99 -2.13 -4.59
C LEU A 67 -21.86 -1.90 -3.58
N TYR A 68 -20.69 -1.52 -4.08
CA TYR A 68 -19.57 -1.08 -3.23
C TYR A 68 -19.52 0.44 -3.20
N ASP A 69 -19.33 1.00 -2.02
CA ASP A 69 -19.16 2.44 -1.86
C ASP A 69 -17.87 2.91 -2.55
N ALA A 70 -17.89 4.14 -3.06
CA ALA A 70 -16.72 4.71 -3.71
C ALA A 70 -15.54 4.82 -2.71
N PRO A 71 -14.31 4.44 -3.10
CA PRO A 71 -13.16 4.52 -2.21
C PRO A 71 -12.83 5.99 -1.94
N ILE A 72 -12.81 6.38 -0.65
CA ILE A 72 -12.45 7.73 -0.21
C ILE A 72 -11.05 7.69 0.41
N PRO A 73 -10.07 8.41 -0.17
CA PRO A 73 -8.72 8.49 0.38
C PRO A 73 -8.72 8.92 1.86
N GLY A 74 -7.93 8.25 2.69
CA GLY A 74 -7.78 8.55 4.12
C GLY A 74 -8.91 8.07 5.05
N VAL A 75 -10.00 7.50 4.51
CA VAL A 75 -11.07 6.89 5.33
C VAL A 75 -10.74 5.46 5.69
N SER A 76 -10.35 4.65 4.70
CA SER A 76 -9.87 3.28 4.92
C SER A 76 -8.41 3.30 5.36
N ARG A 77 -8.10 2.64 6.47
CA ARG A 77 -6.73 2.56 7.01
C ARG A 77 -6.17 1.15 6.87
N GLU A 78 -4.93 1.07 6.43
CA GLU A 78 -4.12 -0.15 6.51
C GLU A 78 -3.60 -0.31 7.95
N VAL A 79 -3.46 -1.57 8.39
CA VAL A 79 -3.14 -1.94 9.78
C VAL A 79 -1.67 -2.21 10.00
#